data_AF-A0A654TB26-F1
#
_entry.id   AF-A0A654TB26-F1
#
_cell.length_a   1.000
_cell.length_b   1.000
_cell.length_c   1.000
_cell.angle_alpha   90.00
_cell.angle_beta   90.00
_cell.angle_gamma   90.00
#
_symmetry.space_group_name_H-M   'P 1'
#
loop_
_entity.id
_entity.type
_entity.pdbx_description
1 polymer ?
#
loop_
_entity_poly.entity_id
_entity_poly.type
_entity_poly.pdbx_seq_one_letter_code
_entity_poly.pdbx_strand_id
1 'polypeptide(L)'
;MVGERVLAGYGFRTDQRAHAEIAAVLGLPVVSLELVDPRFYHLDTALAVLDDHTIAYYPPAFSTAAQEQLSALFPDAIVVGSADAFVFGLNAVSDGLNVVLPVAAMGFAAQLRAAGFEPVGVDLSELLKGGGSVKCCTLEIHP
;
A
#
# COMPACT_ATOMS: atom_id res chain seq x y z
N MET A 1 -3.44 5.86 6.65
CA MET A 1 -4.77 6.48 6.43
C MET A 1 -4.77 7.07 5.03
N VAL A 2 -5.92 7.41 4.45
CA VAL A 2 -5.99 8.13 3.17
C VAL A 2 -7.02 9.24 3.32
N GLY A 3 -6.58 10.46 3.61
CA GLY A 3 -7.47 11.50 4.13
C GLY A 3 -8.20 11.01 5.40
N GLU A 4 -9.51 11.20 5.47
CA GLU A 4 -10.33 10.90 6.66
C GLU A 4 -10.82 9.43 6.73
N ARG A 5 -10.05 8.46 6.21
CA ARG A 5 -10.41 7.03 6.29
C ARG A 5 -9.22 6.11 6.50
N VAL A 6 -9.49 4.94 7.07
CA VAL A 6 -8.51 3.88 7.28
C VAL A 6 -8.74 2.76 6.26
N LEU A 7 -7.71 2.39 5.51
CA LEU A 7 -7.68 1.16 4.73
C LEU A 7 -7.08 0.05 5.60
N ALA A 8 -7.79 -1.05 5.80
CA ALA A 8 -7.39 -2.13 6.70
C ALA A 8 -7.41 -3.49 5.99
N GLY A 9 -6.24 -4.13 5.91
CA GLY A 9 -6.09 -5.44 5.28
C GLY A 9 -6.39 -6.58 6.24
N TYR A 10 -7.08 -7.62 5.76
CA TYR A 10 -7.32 -8.86 6.50
C TYR A 10 -7.10 -10.09 5.59
N GLY A 11 -7.10 -11.30 6.19
CA GLY A 11 -7.02 -12.58 5.47
C GLY A 11 -5.87 -13.47 5.92
N PHE A 12 -4.71 -12.86 6.23
CA PHE A 12 -3.51 -13.60 6.67
C PHE A 12 -3.06 -13.28 8.08
N ARG A 13 -3.00 -12.00 8.46
CA ARG A 13 -2.39 -11.55 9.73
C ARG A 13 -3.42 -10.92 10.66
N THR A 14 -4.09 -9.87 10.20
CA THR A 14 -5.15 -9.21 10.95
C THR A 14 -6.47 -9.94 10.75
N ASP A 15 -7.20 -10.20 11.84
CA ASP A 15 -8.57 -10.70 11.82
C ASP A 15 -9.54 -9.55 11.53
N GLN A 16 -10.49 -9.76 10.61
CA GLN A 16 -11.45 -8.74 10.20
C GLN A 16 -12.25 -8.16 11.37
N ARG A 17 -12.47 -8.92 12.45
CA ARG A 17 -13.19 -8.46 13.65
C ARG A 17 -12.50 -7.28 14.33
N ALA A 18 -11.17 -7.17 14.23
CA ALA A 18 -10.40 -6.05 14.78
C ALA A 18 -10.74 -4.71 14.11
N HIS A 19 -11.29 -4.72 12.89
CA HIS A 19 -11.58 -3.50 12.15
C HIS A 19 -12.70 -2.67 12.80
N ALA A 20 -13.69 -3.32 13.42
CA ALA A 20 -14.74 -2.62 14.17
C ALA A 20 -14.17 -1.92 15.41
N GLU A 21 -13.22 -2.56 16.11
CA GLU A 21 -12.53 -1.97 17.25
C GLU A 21 -11.68 -0.76 16.82
N ILE A 22 -10.94 -0.89 15.71
CA ILE A 22 -10.15 0.21 15.14
C ILE A 22 -11.05 1.39 14.77
N ALA A 23 -12.19 1.15 14.12
CA ALA A 23 -13.14 2.20 13.76
C ALA A 23 -13.66 2.95 15.00
N ALA A 24 -13.99 2.22 16.06
CA ALA A 24 -14.48 2.81 17.31
C ALA A 24 -13.41 3.64 18.03
N VAL A 25 -12.15 3.16 18.06
CA VAL A 25 -11.04 3.85 18.73
C VAL A 25 -10.63 5.10 17.97
N LEU A 26 -10.57 5.04 16.64
CA LEU A 26 -10.11 6.18 15.82
C LEU A 26 -11.23 7.16 15.48
N GLY A 27 -12.50 6.76 15.59
CA GLY A 27 -13.64 7.58 15.16
C GLY A 27 -13.68 7.82 13.65
N LEU A 28 -12.98 6.97 12.87
CA LEU A 28 -12.87 7.09 11.41
C LEU A 28 -13.50 5.88 10.72
N PRO A 29 -14.05 6.07 9.50
CA PRO A 29 -14.51 4.96 8.68
C PRO A 29 -13.34 4.02 8.32
N VAL A 30 -13.57 2.72 8.46
CA VAL A 30 -12.62 1.66 8.10
C VAL A 30 -13.12 0.91 6.85
N VAL A 31 -12.28 0.89 5.82
CA VAL A 31 -12.46 0.11 4.59
C VAL A 31 -11.71 -1.19 4.75
N SER A 32 -12.44 -2.31 4.82
CA SER A 32 -11.85 -3.64 4.96
C SER A 32 -11.47 -4.21 3.60
N LEU A 33 -10.22 -4.61 3.43
CA LEU A 33 -9.68 -5.13 2.18
C LEU A 33 -9.14 -6.55 2.39
N GLU A 34 -9.71 -7.53 1.69
CA GLU A 34 -9.27 -8.93 1.80
C GLU A 34 -8.04 -9.17 0.93
N LEU A 35 -6.97 -9.65 1.55
CA LEU A 35 -5.76 -10.12 0.86
C LEU A 35 -5.91 -11.62 0.57
N VAL A 36 -5.67 -12.02 -0.67
CA VAL A 36 -5.85 -13.40 -1.15
C VAL A 36 -4.56 -14.07 -1.60
N ASP A 37 -3.49 -13.30 -1.78
CA ASP A 37 -2.17 -13.82 -2.16
C ASP A 37 -1.23 -13.85 -0.95
N PRO A 38 -0.77 -15.03 -0.50
CA PRO A 38 0.06 -15.15 0.71
C PRO A 38 1.44 -14.50 0.58
N ARG A 39 1.89 -14.14 -0.64
CA ARG A 39 3.11 -13.34 -0.83
C ARG A 39 2.94 -11.92 -0.31
N PHE A 40 1.70 -11.43 -0.28
CA PHE A 40 1.33 -10.10 0.16
C PHE A 40 0.50 -10.16 1.45
N TYR A 41 1.08 -10.76 2.49
CA TYR A 41 0.38 -11.08 3.74
C TYR A 41 0.12 -9.87 4.66
N HIS A 42 0.69 -8.70 4.33
CA HIS A 42 0.37 -7.41 4.95
C HIS A 42 -0.10 -6.42 3.88
N LEU A 43 -1.03 -5.52 4.24
CA LEU A 43 -1.59 -4.54 3.30
C LEU A 43 -0.51 -3.66 2.68
N ASP A 44 0.48 -3.24 3.46
CA ASP A 44 1.58 -2.37 3.03
C ASP A 44 2.54 -3.04 2.02
N THR A 45 2.39 -4.33 1.75
CA THR A 45 3.13 -5.00 0.67
C THR A 45 2.38 -4.95 -0.66
N ALA A 46 1.07 -4.68 -0.64
CA ALA A 46 0.16 -4.69 -1.79
C ALA A 46 -0.52 -3.34 -2.07
N LEU A 47 -0.38 -2.36 -1.18
CA LEU A 47 -0.96 -1.03 -1.32
C LEU A 47 -0.06 0.02 -0.67
N ALA A 48 0.23 1.08 -1.41
CA ALA A 48 0.88 2.29 -0.93
C ALA A 48 -0.11 3.45 -0.94
N VAL A 49 -0.16 4.21 0.14
CA VAL A 49 -0.80 5.52 0.15
C VAL A 49 0.23 6.54 -0.31
N LEU A 50 -0.12 7.34 -1.32
CA LEU A 50 0.78 8.34 -1.89
C LEU A 50 0.48 9.74 -1.35
N ASP A 51 -0.79 10.08 -1.18
CA ASP A 51 -1.26 11.31 -0.54
C ASP A 51 -2.69 11.08 0.03
N ASP A 52 -3.41 12.15 0.38
CA ASP A 52 -4.76 12.09 0.96
C ASP A 52 -5.84 11.51 0.03
N HIS A 53 -5.56 11.39 -1.26
CA HIS A 53 -6.53 11.04 -2.31
C HIS A 53 -6.03 9.93 -3.24
N THR A 54 -4.73 9.70 -3.29
CA THR A 54 -4.07 8.86 -4.28
C THR A 54 -3.44 7.64 -3.60
N ILE A 55 -3.73 6.46 -4.15
CA ILE A 55 -3.08 5.21 -3.75
C ILE A 55 -2.42 4.56 -4.97
N ALA A 56 -1.48 3.67 -4.70
CA ALA A 56 -1.01 2.66 -5.65
C ALA A 56 -1.31 1.28 -5.08
N TYR A 57 -1.70 0.31 -5.91
CA TYR A 57 -1.95 -1.05 -5.45
C TYR A 57 -1.72 -2.11 -6.52
N TYR A 58 -1.54 -3.37 -6.09
CA TYR A 58 -1.41 -4.55 -6.94
C TYR A 58 -2.71 -5.37 -6.90
N PRO A 59 -3.60 -5.27 -7.92
CA PRO A 59 -4.93 -5.89 -7.87
C PRO A 59 -4.94 -7.40 -7.57
N PRO A 60 -4.04 -8.24 -8.13
CA PRO A 60 -4.04 -9.68 -7.86
C PRO A 60 -3.79 -10.07 -6.39
N ALA A 61 -3.33 -9.15 -5.53
CA ALA A 61 -3.22 -9.42 -4.10
C ALA A 61 -4.58 -9.37 -3.36
N PHE A 62 -5.64 -8.82 -3.98
CA PHE A 62 -6.92 -8.55 -3.35
C PHE A 62 -8.04 -9.44 -3.91
N SER A 63 -9.06 -9.75 -3.09
CA SER A 63 -10.28 -10.41 -3.57
C SER A 63 -11.05 -9.53 -4.55
N THR A 64 -11.92 -10.12 -5.38
CA THR A 64 -12.70 -9.36 -6.38
C THR A 64 -13.49 -8.22 -5.75
N ALA A 65 -14.14 -8.48 -4.60
CA ALA A 65 -14.90 -7.45 -3.90
C ALA A 65 -14.01 -6.30 -3.40
N ALA A 66 -12.80 -6.61 -2.90
CA ALA A 66 -11.83 -5.59 -2.50
C ALA A 66 -11.31 -4.79 -3.70
N GLN A 67 -11.12 -5.42 -4.86
CA GLN A 67 -10.73 -4.73 -6.10
C GLN A 67 -11.82 -3.77 -6.59
N GLU A 68 -13.10 -4.18 -6.55
CA GLU A 68 -14.25 -3.34 -6.88
C GLU A 68 -14.37 -2.14 -5.93
N GLN A 69 -14.15 -2.38 -4.63
CA GLN A 69 -14.18 -1.31 -3.64
C GLN A 69 -13.03 -0.30 -3.84
N LEU A 70 -11.82 -0.78 -4.12
CA LEU A 70 -10.67 0.07 -4.40
C LEU A 70 -10.88 0.89 -5.67
N SER A 71 -11.37 0.30 -6.76
CA SER A 71 -11.60 1.03 -8.02
C SER A 71 -12.72 2.05 -7.91
N ALA A 72 -13.76 1.78 -7.12
CA ALA A 72 -14.83 2.74 -6.86
C ALA A 72 -14.38 3.91 -5.98
N LEU A 73 -13.54 3.66 -4.97
CA LEU A 73 -13.05 4.69 -4.05
C LEU A 73 -11.90 5.51 -4.63
N PHE A 74 -11.06 4.89 -5.46
CA PHE A 74 -9.84 5.46 -6.01
C PHE A 74 -9.74 5.19 -7.53
N PRO A 75 -10.58 5.84 -8.35
CA PRO A 75 -10.61 5.60 -9.79
C PRO A 75 -9.30 5.97 -10.49
N ASP A 76 -8.53 6.90 -9.91
CA ASP A 76 -7.24 7.36 -10.42
C ASP A 76 -6.04 6.64 -9.78
N ALA A 77 -6.28 5.53 -9.07
CA ALA A 77 -5.23 4.76 -8.42
C ALA A 77 -4.18 4.25 -9.43
N ILE A 78 -2.91 4.27 -9.03
CA ILE A 78 -1.83 3.69 -9.81
C ILE A 78 -1.88 2.16 -9.67
N VAL A 79 -2.19 1.48 -10.77
CA VAL A 79 -2.17 0.01 -10.83
C VAL A 79 -0.76 -0.48 -11.13
N VAL A 80 -0.15 -1.16 -10.15
CA VAL A 80 1.23 -1.65 -10.23
C VAL A 80 1.27 -3.03 -10.87
N GLY A 81 2.27 -3.29 -11.71
CA GLY A 81 2.47 -4.59 -12.35
C GLY A 81 3.18 -5.61 -11.46
N SER A 82 3.06 -6.91 -11.78
CA SER A 82 3.65 -7.99 -10.99
C SER A 82 5.16 -7.87 -10.80
N ALA A 83 5.90 -7.38 -11.80
CA ALA A 83 7.35 -7.23 -11.73
C ALA A 83 7.78 -6.29 -10.58
N ASP A 84 7.10 -5.15 -10.45
CA ASP A 84 7.37 -4.17 -9.39
C ASP A 84 6.79 -4.62 -8.05
N ALA A 85 5.63 -5.28 -8.05
CA ALA A 85 5.01 -5.80 -6.83
C ALA A 85 5.89 -6.87 -6.16
N PHE A 86 6.50 -7.78 -6.94
CA PHE A 86 7.34 -8.87 -6.40
C PHE A 86 8.68 -8.40 -5.83
N VAL A 87 9.13 -7.20 -6.18
CA VAL A 87 10.30 -6.56 -5.56
C VAL A 87 9.90 -5.62 -4.41
N PHE A 88 8.68 -5.78 -3.88
CA PHE A 88 8.09 -4.96 -2.82
C PHE A 88 7.99 -3.48 -3.16
N GLY A 89 7.75 -3.13 -4.43
CA GLY A 89 7.63 -1.74 -4.89
C GLY A 89 6.55 -0.95 -4.14
N LEU A 90 5.47 -1.61 -3.71
CA LEU A 90 4.37 -1.01 -2.95
C LEU A 90 4.65 -0.88 -1.46
N ASN A 91 5.73 -1.47 -0.95
CA ASN A 91 6.19 -1.24 0.42
C ASN A 91 7.01 0.05 0.50
N ALA A 92 6.34 1.13 0.12
CA ALA A 92 6.88 2.47 -0.05
C ALA A 92 6.34 3.41 1.04
N VAL A 93 7.06 4.51 1.25
CA VAL A 93 6.66 5.62 2.11
C VAL A 93 6.54 6.87 1.25
N SER A 94 5.48 7.65 1.45
CA SER A 94 5.26 8.91 0.74
C SER A 94 5.03 10.04 1.74
N ASP A 95 5.50 11.24 1.40
CA ASP A 95 5.18 12.50 2.12
C ASP A 95 4.18 13.38 1.35
N GLY A 96 3.51 12.82 0.33
CA GLY A 96 2.61 13.55 -0.57
C GLY A 96 3.27 14.04 -1.85
N LEU A 97 4.60 13.99 -1.96
CA LEU A 97 5.34 14.29 -3.18
C LEU A 97 6.48 13.31 -3.42
N ASN A 98 7.37 13.15 -2.44
CA ASN A 98 8.50 12.25 -2.47
C ASN A 98 8.07 10.85 -2.05
N VAL A 99 8.35 9.86 -2.91
CA VAL A 99 7.98 8.46 -2.65
C VAL A 99 9.24 7.63 -2.54
N VAL A 100 9.57 7.19 -1.33
CA VAL A 100 10.72 6.33 -1.04
C VAL A 100 10.32 4.87 -1.26
N LEU A 101 11.00 4.21 -2.20
CA LEU A 101 10.66 2.85 -2.65
C LEU A 101 11.93 2.04 -3.02
N PRO A 102 11.83 0.69 -3.12
CA PRO A 102 12.93 -0.12 -3.66
C PRO A 102 13.39 0.33 -5.04
N VAL A 103 14.71 0.48 -5.22
CA VAL A 103 15.31 0.88 -6.51
C VAL A 103 14.99 -0.09 -7.66
N ALA A 104 14.64 -1.34 -7.34
CA ALA A 104 14.26 -2.36 -8.32
C ALA A 104 12.86 -2.15 -8.92
N ALA A 105 11.99 -1.36 -8.30
CA ALA A 105 10.60 -1.12 -8.74
C ALA A 105 10.53 -0.05 -9.84
N MET A 106 11.24 -0.28 -10.96
CA MET A 106 11.45 0.69 -12.02
C MET A 106 10.16 1.10 -12.75
N GLY A 107 9.23 0.16 -12.95
CA GLY A 107 7.97 0.45 -13.64
C GLY A 107 7.09 1.33 -12.77
N PHE A 108 7.00 1.01 -11.48
CA PHE A 108 6.27 1.82 -10.51
C PHE A 108 6.88 3.22 -10.35
N ALA A 109 8.22 3.32 -10.31
CA ALA A 109 8.89 4.62 -10.29
C ALA A 109 8.55 5.49 -11.53
N ALA A 110 8.41 4.88 -12.71
CA ALA A 110 8.01 5.62 -13.91
C ALA A 110 6.55 6.09 -13.83
N GLN A 111 5.64 5.26 -13.29
CA GLN A 111 4.24 5.64 -13.07
C GLN A 111 4.12 6.80 -12.08
N LEU A 112 4.89 6.76 -10.98
CA LEU A 112 4.95 7.83 -9.99
C LEU A 112 5.34 9.18 -10.61
N ARG A 113 6.41 9.20 -11.42
CA ARG A 113 6.82 10.43 -12.14
C ARG A 113 5.75 10.93 -13.09
N ALA A 114 5.10 10.03 -13.82
CA ALA A 114 4.03 10.39 -14.74
C ALA A 114 2.81 11.00 -14.02
N ALA A 115 2.58 10.58 -12.77
CA ALA A 115 1.53 11.12 -11.90
C ALA A 115 1.96 12.38 -11.10
N GLY A 116 3.20 12.86 -11.27
CA GLY A 116 3.68 14.09 -10.62
C GLY A 116 4.38 13.88 -9.26
N PHE A 117 4.64 12.64 -8.86
CA PHE A 117 5.43 12.31 -7.67
C PHE A 117 6.93 12.21 -7.99
N GLU A 118 7.76 12.38 -6.96
CA GLU A 118 9.22 12.28 -7.02
C GLU A 118 9.71 10.96 -6.39
N PRO A 119 9.95 9.89 -7.18
CA PRO A 119 10.42 8.62 -6.63
C PRO A 119 11.88 8.69 -6.18
N VAL A 120 12.12 8.29 -4.94
CA VAL A 120 13.44 8.17 -4.30
C VAL A 120 13.78 6.69 -4.15
N GLY A 121 14.56 6.17 -5.10
CA GLY A 121 14.97 4.76 -5.10
C GLY A 121 16.04 4.46 -4.04
N VAL A 122 15.80 3.44 -3.21
CA VAL A 122 16.73 2.97 -2.18
C VAL A 122 17.08 1.50 -2.39
N ASP A 123 18.35 1.12 -2.20
CA ASP A 123 18.76 -0.28 -2.15
C ASP A 123 18.39 -0.89 -0.79
N LEU A 124 17.47 -1.85 -0.82
CA LEU A 124 16.91 -2.52 0.36
C LEU A 124 17.08 -4.04 0.26
N SER A 125 18.04 -4.48 -0.55
CA SER A 125 18.30 -5.90 -0.84
C SER A 125 18.54 -6.76 0.41
N GLU A 126 19.10 -6.20 1.48
CA GLU A 126 19.29 -6.90 2.75
C GLU A 126 18.00 -7.01 3.59
N LEU A 127 17.12 -6.00 3.58
CA LEU A 127 15.82 -6.06 4.24
C LEU A 127 14.86 -7.02 3.52
N LEU A 128 14.98 -7.10 2.19
CA LEU A 128 14.21 -8.01 1.35
C LEU A 128 14.36 -9.48 1.80
N LYS A 129 15.54 -9.88 2.30
CA LYS A 129 15.79 -11.23 2.82
C LYS A 129 14.90 -11.57 4.03
N GLY A 130 14.47 -10.57 4.78
CA GLY A 130 13.52 -10.69 5.88
C GLY A 130 12.05 -10.57 5.47
N GLY A 131 11.76 -10.34 4.17
CA GLY A 131 10.40 -10.20 3.65
C GLY A 131 9.75 -8.83 3.88
N GLY A 132 10.55 -7.76 4.00
CA GLY A 132 10.09 -6.38 4.18
C GLY A 132 10.96 -5.36 3.44
N SER A 133 10.50 -4.10 3.40
CA SER A 133 11.16 -2.97 2.74
C SER A 133 10.94 -1.67 3.57
N VAL A 134 10.96 -0.48 2.96
CA VAL A 134 10.95 0.83 3.63
C VAL A 134 9.78 0.94 4.61
N LYS A 135 8.55 0.67 4.16
CA LYS A 135 7.37 0.89 5.00
C LYS A 135 7.38 -0.01 6.23
N CYS A 136 7.86 -1.25 6.12
CA CYS A 136 8.01 -2.15 7.26
C CYS A 136 9.00 -1.64 8.33
N CYS A 137 9.89 -0.69 7.99
CA CYS A 137 10.85 -0.09 8.91
C CYS A 137 10.40 1.28 9.47
N THR A 138 9.20 1.74 9.11
CA THR A 138 8.71 3.07 9.47
C THR A 138 7.32 3.00 10.09
N LEU A 139 7.08 3.80 11.12
CA LEU A 139 5.75 4.07 11.62
C LEU A 139 5.54 5.58 11.62
N GLU A 140 4.59 6.02 10.82
CA GLU A 140 4.15 7.40 10.77
C GLU A 140 3.26 7.67 11.99
N ILE A 141 3.67 8.62 12.83
CA ILE A 141 2.99 8.97 14.09
C ILE A 141 2.27 10.31 14.01
N HIS A 142 2.48 11.07 12.93
CA HIS A 142 1.88 12.37 12.65
C HIS A 142 1.49 12.44 11.17
N PRO A 143 0.33 13.00 10.84
CA PRO A 143 -0.03 13.33 9.46
C PRO A 143 0.81 14.50 8.92
#